data_AF-A0A6J8D1M6-F1
#
_entry.id   AF-A0A6J8D1M6-F1
#
_cell.length_a   1.000
_cell.length_b   1.000
_cell.length_c   1.000
_cell.angle_alpha   90.00
_cell.angle_beta   90.00
_cell.angle_gamma   90.00
#
_symmetry.space_group_name_H-M   'P 1'
#
loop_
_entity.id
_entity.type
_entity.pdbx_description
1 polymer ?
#
loop_
_entity_poly.entity_id
_entity_poly.type
_entity_poly.pdbx_seq_one_letter_code
_entity_poly.pdbx_strand_id
1 'polypeptide(L)'
;MLPNDLLDKNNSSNVPSKHIRWIGDKRNQFVDSVERKLTIDNLSNQLDITNENFQTDLNELVECLNKVFLDSASEIFGSKPAKINRVAKHHQPWFNAQCRVKRDDFHEAKKKHNLFKTEESRYDLKIASKAYKTVMNKSYEEFQFKAENELRSIDQHDPRKL
;
A
#
# COMPACT_ATOMS: atom_id res chain seq x y z
N MET A 1 15.57 -49.24 7.51
CA MET A 1 16.00 -47.84 7.60
C MET A 1 15.40 -47.11 6.41
N LEU A 2 14.36 -46.30 6.66
CA LEU A 2 13.60 -45.58 5.63
C LEU A 2 14.29 -44.24 5.29
N PRO A 3 14.18 -43.74 4.04
CA PRO A 3 14.73 -42.43 3.65
C PRO A 3 13.85 -41.28 4.14
N ASN A 4 14.49 -40.24 4.69
CA ASN A 4 13.85 -39.03 5.19
C ASN A 4 13.20 -38.20 4.09
N ASP A 5 11.95 -37.83 4.36
CA ASP A 5 11.03 -37.06 3.56
C ASP A 5 11.42 -35.58 3.36
N LEU A 6 11.05 -35.09 2.17
CA LEU A 6 10.46 -33.79 1.86
C LEU A 6 10.78 -32.60 2.78
N LEU A 7 11.71 -31.75 2.33
CA LEU A 7 11.75 -30.34 2.74
C LEU A 7 10.89 -29.51 1.78
N ASP A 8 9.66 -29.27 2.22
CA ASP A 8 8.73 -28.36 1.57
C ASP A 8 9.18 -26.90 1.67
N LYS A 9 9.02 -26.22 0.54
CA LYS A 9 9.30 -24.81 0.32
C LYS A 9 8.33 -23.95 1.14
N ASN A 10 8.80 -23.32 2.21
CA ASN A 10 8.11 -22.16 2.78
C ASN A 10 8.96 -20.90 2.60
N ASN A 11 8.87 -20.33 1.39
CA ASN A 11 9.13 -18.91 1.16
C ASN A 11 8.11 -18.11 1.96
N SER A 12 8.44 -17.82 3.22
CA SER A 12 7.75 -16.80 4.00
C SER A 12 7.99 -15.47 3.32
N SER A 13 6.98 -15.05 2.56
CA SER A 13 6.85 -13.72 1.98
C SER A 13 6.91 -12.71 3.12
N ASN A 14 8.11 -12.20 3.37
CA ASN A 14 8.38 -11.13 4.30
C ASN A 14 7.82 -9.82 3.69
N VAL A 15 6.50 -9.70 3.67
CA VAL A 15 5.80 -8.46 3.37
C VAL A 15 6.19 -7.51 4.51
N PRO A 16 6.89 -6.40 4.25
CA PRO A 16 7.22 -5.46 5.30
C PRO A 16 5.90 -4.91 5.83
N SER A 17 5.49 -5.41 7.00
CA SER A 17 4.42 -4.83 7.79
C SER A 17 4.78 -3.35 7.94
N LYS A 18 3.94 -2.48 7.37
CA LYS A 18 3.98 -1.05 7.67
C LYS A 18 3.61 -0.93 9.13
N HIS A 19 4.60 -1.08 10.01
CA HIS A 19 4.43 -0.76 11.42
C HIS A 19 3.88 0.66 11.47
N ILE A 20 2.63 0.77 11.90
CA ILE A 20 2.06 2.05 12.29
C ILE A 20 2.97 2.52 13.41
N ARG A 21 3.85 3.47 13.11
CA ARG A 21 4.76 4.05 14.10
C ARG A 21 3.86 4.73 15.11
N TRP A 22 3.71 4.12 16.29
CA TRP A 22 3.03 4.74 17.41
C TRP A 22 3.77 6.04 17.73
N ILE A 23 3.11 7.17 17.49
CA ILE A 23 3.63 8.50 17.83
C ILE A 23 3.23 8.73 19.28
N GLY A 24 4.22 8.87 20.18
CA GLY A 24 3.99 8.98 21.63
C GLY A 24 2.94 10.03 22.01
N ASP A 25 2.99 11.20 21.36
CA ASP A 25 2.05 12.31 21.63
C ASP A 25 0.59 12.00 21.27
N LYS A 26 0.35 11.15 20.27
CA LYS A 26 -1.01 10.82 19.83
C LYS A 26 -1.76 9.95 20.84
N ARG A 27 -1.04 9.18 21.65
CA ARG A 27 -1.66 8.38 22.72
C ARG A 27 -2.33 9.29 23.74
N ASN A 28 -1.61 10.29 24.23
CA ASN A 28 -2.13 11.20 25.26
C ASN A 28 -3.28 12.03 24.69
N GLN A 29 -3.14 12.55 23.46
CA GLN A 29 -4.22 13.27 22.79
C GLN A 29 -5.50 12.43 22.60
N PHE A 30 -5.36 11.12 22.37
CA PHE A 30 -6.50 10.21 22.29
C PHE A 30 -7.17 10.02 23.65
N VAL A 31 -6.38 9.78 24.71
CA VAL A 31 -6.90 9.67 26.08
C VAL A 31 -7.62 10.96 26.48
N ASP A 32 -7.01 12.12 26.26
CA ASP A 32 -7.61 13.42 26.56
C ASP A 32 -8.91 13.65 25.76
N SER A 33 -8.99 13.16 24.52
CA SER A 33 -10.21 13.28 23.71
C SER A 33 -11.33 12.36 24.20
N VAL A 34 -10.99 11.13 24.60
CA VAL A 34 -11.94 10.21 25.22
C VAL A 34 -12.46 10.80 26.53
N GLU A 35 -11.58 11.24 27.44
CA GLU A 35 -11.98 11.80 28.74
C GLU A 35 -12.84 13.06 28.61
N ARG A 36 -12.56 13.94 27.64
CA ARG A 36 -13.38 15.13 27.38
C ARG A 36 -14.79 14.79 26.89
N LYS A 37 -14.92 13.74 26.07
CA LYS A 37 -16.19 13.31 25.48
C LYS A 37 -16.97 12.37 26.39
N LEU A 38 -16.27 11.69 27.30
CA LEU A 38 -16.83 10.85 28.32
C LEU A 38 -17.23 11.73 29.51
N THR A 39 -18.29 12.52 29.35
CA THR A 39 -18.90 13.20 30.49
C THR A 39 -19.40 12.11 31.45
N ILE A 40 -18.76 12.03 32.61
CA ILE A 40 -19.02 11.08 33.71
C ILE A 40 -20.52 11.05 34.11
N ASP A 41 -21.24 12.14 33.85
CA ASP A 41 -22.67 12.27 34.16
C ASP A 41 -23.60 11.40 33.31
N ASN A 42 -23.15 10.92 32.13
CA ASN A 42 -24.01 10.20 31.20
C ASN A 42 -24.05 8.68 31.44
N LEU A 43 -23.04 8.10 32.11
CA LEU A 43 -22.93 6.65 32.31
C LEU A 43 -23.48 6.19 33.67
N SER A 44 -23.33 7.01 34.72
CA SER A 44 -23.69 6.59 36.09
C SER A 44 -25.17 6.69 36.42
N ASN A 45 -25.96 7.45 35.65
CA ASN A 45 -27.37 7.70 35.95
C ASN A 45 -28.36 6.90 35.08
N GLN A 46 -27.90 6.06 34.15
CA GLN A 46 -28.76 5.39 33.16
C GLN A 46 -28.99 3.89 33.38
N LEU A 47 -28.28 3.24 34.30
CA LEU A 47 -28.46 1.81 34.56
C LEU A 47 -29.19 1.58 35.88
N ASP A 48 -30.51 1.66 35.82
CA ASP A 48 -31.35 1.09 36.87
C ASP A 48 -31.54 -0.42 36.60
N ILE A 49 -30.87 -1.24 37.40
CA ILE A 49 -30.89 -2.72 37.28
C ILE A 49 -32.29 -3.28 37.54
N THR A 50 -33.20 -2.49 38.13
CA THR A 50 -34.60 -2.87 38.35
C THR A 50 -35.55 -2.53 37.18
N ASN A 51 -35.06 -1.92 36.10
CA ASN A 51 -35.86 -1.54 34.93
C ASN A 51 -36.12 -2.74 33.99
N GLU A 52 -37.36 -2.94 33.56
CA GLU A 52 -37.74 -3.95 32.54
C GLU A 52 -37.03 -3.73 31.20
N ASN A 53 -36.56 -2.49 30.93
CA ASN A 53 -35.86 -2.09 29.71
C ASN A 53 -34.33 -2.13 29.80
N PHE A 54 -33.76 -2.74 30.84
CA PHE A 54 -32.31 -2.82 31.08
C PHE A 54 -31.47 -3.21 29.86
N GLN A 55 -31.96 -4.14 29.03
CA GLN A 55 -31.25 -4.58 27.83
C GLN A 55 -31.15 -3.47 26.77
N THR A 56 -32.18 -2.64 26.63
CA THR A 56 -32.19 -1.49 25.72
C THR A 56 -31.23 -0.41 26.23
N ASP A 57 -31.31 -0.10 27.53
CA ASP A 57 -30.43 0.88 28.19
C ASP A 57 -28.95 0.46 28.07
N LEU A 58 -28.64 -0.82 28.22
CA LEU A 58 -27.29 -1.36 27.98
C LEU A 58 -26.83 -1.22 26.53
N ASN A 59 -27.71 -1.48 25.56
CA ASN A 59 -27.35 -1.36 24.15
C ASN A 59 -27.06 0.10 23.80
N GLU A 60 -27.90 1.03 24.26
CA GLU A 60 -27.69 2.47 24.07
C GLU A 60 -26.38 2.93 24.71
N LEU A 61 -26.06 2.45 25.91
CA LEU A 61 -24.79 2.73 26.59
C LEU A 61 -23.58 2.27 25.76
N VAL A 62 -23.65 1.05 25.25
CA VAL A 62 -22.59 0.46 24.42
C VAL A 62 -22.44 1.22 23.12
N GLU A 63 -23.53 1.65 22.49
CA GLU A 63 -23.49 2.49 21.29
C GLU A 63 -22.87 3.87 21.57
N CYS A 64 -23.24 4.50 22.69
CA CYS A 64 -22.65 5.75 23.13
C CYS A 64 -21.14 5.61 23.36
N LEU A 65 -20.70 4.57 24.07
CA LEU A 65 -19.28 4.30 24.30
C LEU A 65 -18.54 4.06 22.97
N ASN A 66 -19.09 3.22 22.10
CA ASN A 66 -18.52 2.95 20.78
C ASN A 66 -18.34 4.24 19.99
N LYS A 67 -19.34 5.12 19.99
CA LYS A 67 -19.27 6.42 19.32
C LYS A 67 -18.17 7.31 19.89
N VAL A 68 -18.06 7.41 21.21
CA VAL A 68 -16.98 8.19 21.87
C VAL A 68 -15.60 7.71 21.45
N PHE A 69 -15.38 6.39 21.43
CA PHE A 69 -14.12 5.81 21.01
C PHE A 69 -13.84 6.04 19.52
N LEU A 70 -14.82 5.82 18.65
CA LEU A 70 -14.68 6.01 17.21
C LEU A 70 -14.43 7.47 16.84
N ASP A 71 -15.15 8.41 17.46
CA ASP A 71 -14.98 9.84 17.20
C ASP A 71 -13.62 10.34 17.69
N SER A 72 -13.19 9.90 18.87
CA SER A 72 -11.84 10.22 19.41
C SER A 72 -10.75 9.62 18.54
N ALA A 73 -10.94 8.40 18.03
CA ALA A 73 -9.98 7.76 17.15
C ALA A 73 -9.90 8.46 15.78
N SER A 74 -11.05 8.82 15.21
CA SER A 74 -11.16 9.54 13.95
C SER A 74 -10.50 10.92 14.03
N GLU A 75 -10.68 11.64 15.13
CA GLU A 75 -10.08 12.96 15.36
C GLU A 75 -8.54 12.91 15.42
N ILE A 76 -7.97 11.95 16.14
CA ILE A 76 -6.51 11.89 16.40
C ILE A 76 -5.74 11.11 15.32
N PHE A 77 -6.33 10.02 14.84
CA PHE A 77 -5.69 9.11 13.88
C PHE A 77 -6.14 9.35 12.44
N GLY A 78 -7.21 10.12 12.24
CA GLY A 78 -7.85 10.32 10.95
C GLY A 78 -8.71 9.11 10.55
N SER A 79 -9.77 9.35 9.79
CA SER A 79 -10.48 8.28 9.10
C SER A 79 -9.71 7.91 7.83
N LYS A 80 -9.42 6.62 7.64
CA LYS A 80 -8.89 6.17 6.34
C LYS A 80 -10.01 6.36 5.33
N PRO A 81 -9.81 7.12 4.23
CA PRO A 81 -10.80 7.15 3.17
C PRO A 81 -11.00 5.73 2.68
N ALA A 82 -12.26 5.38 2.37
CA ALA A 82 -12.57 4.12 1.72
C ALA A 82 -11.59 3.94 0.55
N LYS A 83 -10.93 2.78 0.48
CA LYS A 83 -9.95 2.51 -0.57
C LYS A 83 -10.67 2.66 -1.90
N ILE A 84 -10.46 3.79 -2.58
CA ILE A 84 -10.87 3.92 -3.97
C ILE A 84 -10.14 2.79 -4.70
N ASN A 85 -10.90 1.85 -5.25
CA ASN A 85 -10.37 0.79 -6.07
C ASN A 85 -9.64 1.46 -7.22
N ARG A 86 -8.31 1.59 -7.10
CA ARG A 86 -7.48 2.17 -8.16
C ARG A 86 -7.65 1.24 -9.34
N VAL A 87 -8.22 1.75 -10.43
CA VAL A 87 -8.28 1.05 -11.71
C VAL A 87 -6.90 0.48 -11.97
N ALA A 88 -6.83 -0.83 -12.22
CA ALA A 88 -5.58 -1.52 -12.46
C ALA A 88 -4.84 -0.75 -13.56
N LYS A 89 -3.61 -0.31 -13.27
CA LYS A 89 -2.79 0.40 -14.26
C LYS A 89 -2.69 -0.50 -15.49
N HIS A 90 -3.11 0.00 -16.65
CA HIS A 90 -2.99 -0.73 -17.90
C HIS A 90 -1.57 -1.27 -18.05
N HIS A 91 -1.47 -2.56 -18.38
CA HIS A 91 -0.21 -3.20 -18.67
C HIS A 91 0.44 -2.47 -19.84
N GLN A 92 1.60 -1.86 -19.62
CA GLN A 92 2.33 -1.22 -20.70
C GLN A 92 3.06 -2.30 -21.51
N PRO A 93 2.69 -2.53 -22.78
CA PRO A 93 3.19 -3.67 -23.56
C PRO A 93 4.69 -3.60 -23.84
N TRP A 94 5.26 -2.40 -23.85
CA TRP A 94 6.70 -2.16 -23.98
C TRP A 94 7.49 -2.39 -22.68
N PHE A 95 6.82 -2.54 -21.53
CA PHE A 95 7.46 -2.69 -20.22
C PHE A 95 7.82 -4.16 -19.91
N ASN A 96 8.95 -4.57 -20.45
CA ASN A 96 9.46 -5.95 -20.38
C ASN A 96 10.19 -6.29 -19.07
N ALA A 97 10.73 -7.51 -18.97
CA ALA A 97 11.48 -7.98 -17.81
C ALA A 97 12.76 -7.17 -17.55
N GLN A 98 13.45 -6.71 -18.59
CA GLN A 98 14.66 -5.89 -18.43
C GLN A 98 14.33 -4.52 -17.82
N CYS A 99 13.21 -3.92 -18.21
CA CYS A 99 12.71 -2.69 -17.60
C CYS A 99 12.43 -2.88 -16.10
N ARG A 100 11.89 -4.03 -15.70
CA ARG A 100 11.67 -4.37 -14.28
C ARG A 100 12.98 -4.42 -13.51
N VAL A 101 13.95 -5.20 -13.99
CA VAL A 101 15.27 -5.34 -13.35
C VAL A 101 15.92 -3.97 -13.16
N LYS A 102 16.00 -3.15 -14.23
CA LYS A 102 16.66 -1.84 -14.12
C LYS A 102 15.91 -0.82 -13.26
N ARG A 103 14.59 -0.90 -13.20
CA ARG A 103 13.80 -0.10 -12.27
C ARG A 103 14.10 -0.48 -10.82
N ASP A 104 14.21 -1.78 -10.56
CA ASP A 104 14.44 -2.30 -9.21
C ASP A 104 15.89 -1.96 -8.77
N ASP A 105 16.89 -2.11 -9.65
CA ASP A 105 18.28 -1.63 -9.45
C ASP A 105 18.30 -0.14 -9.06
N PHE A 106 17.58 0.70 -9.82
CA PHE A 106 17.49 2.14 -9.56
C PHE A 106 16.86 2.45 -8.19
N HIS A 107 15.76 1.78 -7.84
CA HIS A 107 15.11 1.98 -6.56
C HIS A 107 15.95 1.49 -5.38
N GLU A 108 16.70 0.42 -5.55
CA GLU A 108 17.66 -0.05 -4.55
C GLU A 108 18.78 0.98 -4.34
N ALA A 109 19.42 1.45 -5.41
CA ALA A 109 20.43 2.50 -5.33
C ALA A 109 19.89 3.79 -4.69
N LYS A 110 18.63 4.15 -5.01
CA LYS A 110 17.95 5.32 -4.41
C LYS A 110 17.72 5.13 -2.91
N LYS A 111 17.33 3.93 -2.47
CA LYS A 111 17.21 3.60 -1.03
C LYS A 111 18.58 3.68 -0.34
N LYS A 112 19.62 3.10 -0.94
CA LYS A 112 21.00 3.14 -0.42
C LYS A 112 21.48 4.58 -0.25
N HIS A 113 21.29 5.43 -1.26
CA HIS A 113 21.67 6.85 -1.19
C HIS A 113 20.89 7.65 -0.15
N ASN A 114 19.58 7.39 -0.02
CA ASN A 114 18.75 8.04 0.99
C ASN A 114 19.14 7.64 2.42
N LEU A 115 19.63 6.40 2.61
CA LEU A 115 20.09 5.89 3.89
C LEU A 115 21.50 6.43 4.23
N PHE A 116 22.40 6.42 3.24
CA PHE A 116 23.79 6.86 3.40
C PHE A 116 24.17 7.80 2.25
N LYS A 117 24.25 9.11 2.54
CA LYS A 117 24.57 10.15 1.54
C LYS A 117 26.09 10.28 1.30
N THR A 118 26.72 9.20 0.90
CA THR A 118 28.14 9.17 0.52
C THR A 118 28.33 9.50 -0.96
N GLU A 119 29.55 9.89 -1.37
CA GLU A 119 29.86 10.10 -2.79
C GLU A 119 29.77 8.80 -3.59
N GLU A 120 30.11 7.66 -2.99
CA GLU A 120 29.93 6.34 -3.60
C GLU A 120 28.45 6.04 -3.87
N SER A 121 27.56 6.25 -2.89
CA SER A 121 26.13 5.99 -3.09
C SER A 121 25.49 6.94 -4.10
N ARG A 122 25.99 8.18 -4.18
CA ARG A 122 25.61 9.16 -5.20
C ARG A 122 26.05 8.70 -6.60
N TYR A 123 27.27 8.16 -6.72
CA TYR A 123 27.79 7.63 -7.96
C TYR A 123 27.01 6.39 -8.43
N ASP A 124 26.74 5.44 -7.53
CA ASP A 124 25.90 4.26 -7.79
C ASP A 124 24.52 4.67 -8.31
N LEU A 125 23.87 5.61 -7.62
CA LEU A 125 22.56 6.13 -8.03
C LEU A 125 22.60 6.76 -9.42
N LYS A 126 23.68 7.50 -9.75
CA LYS A 126 23.86 8.12 -11.07
C LYS A 126 24.00 7.06 -12.17
N ILE A 127 24.77 6.00 -11.94
CA ILE A 127 24.92 4.88 -12.89
C ILE A 127 23.59 4.17 -13.08
N ALA A 128 22.94 3.77 -11.99
CA ALA A 128 21.67 3.04 -12.02
C ALA A 128 20.57 3.87 -12.72
N SER A 129 20.54 5.19 -12.48
CA SER A 129 19.61 6.11 -13.14
C SER A 129 19.82 6.15 -14.67
N LYS A 130 21.07 6.24 -15.13
CA LYS A 130 21.38 6.21 -16.56
C LYS A 130 20.99 4.88 -17.18
N ALA A 131 21.38 3.76 -16.57
CA ALA A 131 21.06 2.43 -17.06
C ALA A 131 19.55 2.20 -17.16
N TYR A 132 18.80 2.63 -16.14
CA TYR A 132 17.34 2.57 -16.15
C TYR A 132 16.73 3.36 -17.31
N LYS A 133 17.14 4.62 -17.50
CA LYS A 133 16.66 5.46 -18.59
C LYS A 133 16.96 4.84 -19.96
N THR A 134 18.19 4.33 -20.17
CA THR A 134 18.59 3.72 -21.44
C THR A 134 17.73 2.51 -21.78
N VAL A 135 17.52 1.58 -20.84
CA VAL A 135 16.69 0.38 -21.09
C VAL A 135 15.22 0.74 -21.33
N MET A 136 14.70 1.74 -20.61
CA MET A 136 13.33 2.21 -20.78
C MET A 136 13.10 2.78 -22.18
N ASN A 137 13.99 3.66 -22.64
CA ASN A 137 13.92 4.27 -23.97
C ASN A 137 14.05 3.22 -25.06
N LYS A 138 15.06 2.34 -24.96
CA LYS A 138 15.28 1.26 -25.93
C LYS A 138 14.06 0.35 -26.07
N SER A 139 13.47 -0.07 -24.95
CA SER A 139 12.29 -0.96 -24.98
C SER A 139 11.07 -0.28 -25.60
N TYR A 140 10.94 1.04 -25.41
CA TYR A 140 9.89 1.82 -26.04
C TYR A 140 10.11 1.96 -27.55
N GLU A 141 11.32 2.30 -27.98
CA GLU A 141 11.71 2.41 -29.40
C GLU A 141 11.51 1.08 -30.14
N GLU A 142 11.94 -0.04 -29.53
CA GLU A 142 11.74 -1.38 -30.09
C GLU A 142 10.26 -1.73 -30.25
N PHE A 143 9.42 -1.30 -29.31
CA PHE A 143 7.98 -1.50 -29.40
C PHE A 143 7.35 -0.66 -30.52
N GLN A 144 7.74 0.61 -30.63
CA GLN A 144 7.27 1.48 -31.72
C GLN A 144 7.67 0.91 -33.08
N PHE A 145 8.94 0.52 -33.25
CA PHE A 145 9.44 -0.08 -34.48
C PHE A 145 8.68 -1.35 -34.88
N LYS A 146 8.37 -2.22 -33.90
CA LYS A 146 7.55 -3.42 -34.15
C LYS A 146 6.14 -3.07 -34.59
N ALA A 147 5.49 -2.15 -33.88
CA ALA A 147 4.13 -1.72 -34.21
C ALA A 147 4.06 -1.10 -35.62
N GLU A 148 5.05 -0.26 -35.98
CA GLU A 148 5.13 0.33 -37.32
C GLU A 148 5.31 -0.73 -38.42
N ASN A 149 6.19 -1.72 -38.19
CA ASN A 149 6.40 -2.80 -39.15
C ASN A 149 5.17 -3.70 -39.31
N GLU A 150 4.48 -4.01 -38.20
CA GLU A 150 3.23 -4.76 -38.24
C GLU A 150 2.18 -4.02 -39.08
N LEU A 151 2.00 -2.72 -38.86
CA LEU A 151 1.08 -1.89 -39.65
C LEU A 151 1.45 -1.88 -41.14
N ARG A 152 2.73 -1.72 -41.48
CA ARG A 152 3.20 -1.79 -42.88
C ARG A 152 2.97 -3.16 -43.51
N SER A 153 3.17 -4.23 -42.76
CA SER A 153 2.99 -5.60 -43.27
C SER A 153 1.53 -5.90 -43.61
N ILE A 154 0.60 -5.36 -42.82
CA ILE A 154 -0.85 -5.45 -43.05
C ILE A 154 -1.22 -4.66 -44.31
N ASP A 155 -0.69 -3.44 -44.47
CA ASP A 155 -0.97 -2.57 -45.63
C ASP A 155 -0.45 -3.18 -46.95
N GLN A 156 0.64 -3.94 -46.90
CA GLN A 156 1.20 -4.63 -48.08
C GLN A 156 0.42 -5.89 -48.49
N HIS A 157 -0.41 -6.47 -47.62
CA HIS A 157 -1.26 -7.61 -47.97
C HIS A 157 -2.62 -7.10 -48.44
N ASP A 158 -2.84 -7.12 -49.76
CA ASP A 158 -4.13 -6.81 -50.36
C ASP A 158 -5.20 -7.81 -49.88
N PRO A 159 -6.20 -7.39 -49.08
CA PRO A 159 -7.22 -8.30 -48.56
C PRO A 159 -8.18 -8.82 -49.65
N ARG A 160 -8.05 -8.38 -50.91
CA ARG A 160 -8.89 -8.83 -52.05
C ARG A 160 -8.26 -9.95 -52.90
N LYS A 161 -7.08 -10.46 -52.53
CA LYS A 161 -6.39 -11.55 -53.24
C LYS A 161 -6.38 -12.89 -52.48
N LEU A 162 -7.44 -13.16 -51.70
CA LEU A 162 -7.76 -14.48 -51.15
C LEU A 162 -9.00 -15.04 -51.85
#